data_AF-A0A818AIK3-F1
#
_entry.id   AF-A0A818AIK3-F1
#
_cell.length_a   1.000
_cell.length_b   1.000
_cell.length_c   1.000
_cell.angle_alpha   90.00
_cell.angle_beta   90.00
_cell.angle_gamma   90.00
#
_symmetry.space_group_name_H-M   'P 1'
#
loop_
_entity.id
_entity.type
_entity.pdbx_description
1 polymer ?
#
loop_
_entity_poly.entity_id
_entity_poly.type
_entity_poly.pdbx_seq_one_letter_code
_entity_poly.pdbx_strand_id
1 'polypeptide(L)'
;MNYVTNEILHTDFELTMVSLKIATTLVFLLLLTVGQTSADSLCKWYGIGPFCFLGNTCPDGCAMVAESNKGDGMTCWFSQKKYCCCISFGR
;
A
#
# COMPACT_ATOMS: atom_id res chain seq x y z
N MET A 1 37.92 -28.54 -43.27
CA MET A 1 37.90 -28.05 -41.87
C MET A 1 36.81 -26.99 -41.73
N ASN A 2 35.53 -27.36 -41.60
CA ASN A 2 34.40 -26.40 -41.47
C ASN A 2 33.27 -26.90 -40.55
N TYR A 3 33.44 -28.06 -39.89
CA TYR A 3 32.38 -28.65 -39.05
C TYR A 3 32.42 -28.14 -37.61
N VAL A 4 33.62 -27.87 -37.07
CA VAL A 4 33.80 -27.43 -35.67
C VAL A 4 33.26 -26.01 -35.42
N THR A 5 33.24 -25.14 -36.43
CA THR A 5 32.80 -23.74 -36.28
C THR A 5 31.28 -23.57 -36.19
N ASN A 6 30.48 -24.46 -36.79
CA ASN A 6 29.01 -24.35 -36.76
C ASN A 6 28.39 -24.78 -35.42
N GLU A 7 28.99 -25.77 -34.74
CA GLU A 7 28.49 -26.27 -33.46
C GLU A 7 28.72 -25.28 -32.30
N ILE A 8 29.87 -24.59 -32.33
CA ILE A 8 30.24 -23.55 -31.34
C ILE A 8 29.35 -22.30 -31.52
N LEU A 9 29.16 -21.86 -32.78
CA LEU A 9 28.33 -20.69 -33.08
C LEU A 9 26.86 -20.86 -32.65
N HIS A 10 26.33 -22.09 -32.72
CA HIS A 10 24.97 -22.40 -32.29
C HIS A 10 24.83 -22.42 -30.76
N THR A 11 25.84 -22.95 -30.04
CA THR A 11 25.83 -22.95 -28.56
C THR A 11 25.98 -21.55 -27.97
N ASP A 12 26.79 -20.68 -28.59
CA ASP A 12 26.92 -19.27 -28.18
C ASP A 12 25.62 -18.46 -28.39
N PHE A 13 24.86 -18.76 -29.45
CA PHE A 13 23.57 -18.11 -29.71
C PHE A 13 22.50 -18.47 -28.67
N GLU A 14 22.41 -19.74 -28.29
CA GLU A 14 21.49 -20.19 -27.23
C GLU A 14 21.85 -19.58 -25.87
N LEU A 15 23.14 -19.50 -25.54
CA LEU A 15 23.63 -18.88 -24.29
C LEU A 15 23.30 -17.38 -24.22
N THR A 16 23.45 -16.64 -25.33
CA THR A 16 23.12 -15.20 -25.39
C THR A 16 21.61 -14.94 -25.28
N MET A 17 20.79 -15.77 -25.92
CA MET A 17 19.33 -15.70 -25.79
C MET A 17 18.82 -16.03 -24.39
N VAL A 18 19.41 -17.03 -23.72
CA VAL A 18 19.09 -17.39 -22.34
C VAL A 18 19.43 -16.24 -21.39
N SER A 19 20.61 -15.64 -21.56
CA SER A 19 21.07 -14.51 -20.75
C SER A 19 20.15 -13.28 -20.86
N LEU A 20 19.67 -12.97 -22.08
CA LEU A 20 18.75 -11.87 -22.34
C LEU A 20 17.36 -12.11 -21.72
N LYS A 21 16.85 -13.36 -21.78
CA LYS A 21 15.58 -13.74 -21.14
C LYS A 21 15.64 -13.62 -19.62
N ILE A 22 16.76 -14.01 -19.01
CA ILE A 22 16.98 -13.87 -17.56
C ILE A 22 17.06 -12.38 -17.19
N ALA A 23 17.84 -11.58 -17.93
CA ALA A 23 17.95 -10.15 -17.66
C ALA A 23 16.59 -9.43 -17.75
N THR A 24 15.80 -9.72 -18.79
CA THR A 24 14.47 -9.10 -18.98
C THR A 24 13.46 -9.54 -17.92
N THR A 25 13.45 -10.81 -17.52
CA THR A 25 12.58 -11.29 -16.43
C THR A 25 12.98 -10.69 -15.09
N LEU A 26 14.27 -10.57 -14.79
CA LEU A 26 14.76 -9.92 -13.57
C LEU A 26 14.37 -8.43 -13.53
N VAL A 27 14.50 -7.72 -14.65
CA VAL A 27 14.07 -6.31 -14.77
C VAL A 27 12.56 -6.18 -14.57
N PHE A 28 11.75 -7.05 -15.17
CA PHE A 28 10.30 -7.05 -15.01
C PHE A 28 9.88 -7.32 -13.56
N LEU A 29 10.52 -8.29 -12.89
CA LEU A 29 10.34 -8.56 -11.46
C LEU A 29 10.71 -7.34 -10.61
N LEU A 30 11.80 -6.65 -10.95
CA LEU A 30 12.19 -5.40 -10.27
C LEU A 30 11.15 -4.30 -10.45
N LEU A 31 10.51 -4.19 -11.62
CA LEU A 31 9.48 -3.18 -11.86
C LEU A 31 8.19 -3.45 -11.07
N LEU A 32 7.84 -4.72 -10.83
CA LEU A 32 6.65 -5.08 -10.06
C LEU A 32 6.75 -4.68 -8.58
N THR A 33 7.95 -4.60 -7.99
CA THR A 33 8.12 -4.26 -6.57
C THR A 33 8.00 -2.76 -6.28
N VAL A 34 8.13 -1.89 -7.29
CA VAL A 34 8.09 -0.42 -7.13
C VAL A 34 6.64 0.12 -7.10
N GLY A 35 5.63 -0.70 -7.41
CA GLY A 35 4.25 -0.27 -7.65
C GLY A 35 3.30 -0.18 -6.45
N GLN A 36 3.75 -0.39 -5.21
CA GLN A 36 2.84 -0.36 -4.04
C GLN A 36 2.80 1.03 -3.39
N THR A 37 1.92 1.90 -3.87
CA THR A 37 1.50 3.07 -3.09
C THR A 37 0.41 2.62 -2.12
N SER A 38 0.77 2.35 -0.87
CA SER A 38 -0.21 2.19 0.20
C SER A 38 -0.97 3.50 0.35
N ALA A 39 -2.28 3.49 0.08
CA ALA A 39 -3.14 4.58 0.48
C ALA A 39 -3.14 4.59 2.01
N ASP A 40 -2.33 5.46 2.62
CA ASP A 40 -2.29 5.61 4.07
C ASP A 40 -3.64 6.18 4.53
N SER A 41 -4.48 5.31 5.07
CA SER A 41 -5.72 5.72 5.73
C SER A 41 -5.37 6.38 7.07
N LEU A 42 -5.57 7.69 7.19
CA LEU A 42 -5.42 8.39 8.46
C LEU A 42 -6.65 8.14 9.31
N CYS A 43 -6.53 7.25 10.28
CA CYS A 43 -7.60 6.91 11.22
C CYS A 43 -7.38 7.58 12.58
N LYS A 44 -8.41 8.27 13.09
CA LYS A 44 -8.36 8.86 14.44
C LYS A 44 -9.73 8.91 15.11
N TRP A 45 -9.72 9.00 16.44
CA TRP A 45 -10.90 9.24 17.25
C TRP A 45 -11.29 10.73 17.24
N TYR A 46 -12.57 10.99 17.04
CA TYR A 46 -13.18 12.31 17.06
C TYR A 46 -14.15 12.40 18.24
N GLY A 47 -14.14 13.54 18.93
CA GLY A 47 -14.89 13.80 20.15
C GLY A 47 -13.97 13.97 21.37
N ILE A 48 -14.16 15.08 22.08
CA ILE A 48 -13.39 15.43 23.28
C ILE A 48 -14.25 15.12 24.50
N GLY A 49 -13.77 14.22 25.35
CA GLY A 49 -14.38 13.96 26.65
C GLY A 49 -14.17 15.15 27.59
N PRO A 50 -15.07 15.42 28.55
CA PRO A 50 -16.25 14.61 28.90
C PRO A 50 -17.52 14.92 28.11
N PHE A 51 -17.56 15.97 27.27
CA PHE A 51 -18.76 16.43 26.56
C PHE A 51 -18.73 16.08 25.06
N CYS A 52 -18.91 14.80 24.70
CA CYS A 52 -18.73 14.32 23.32
C CYS A 52 -19.94 14.53 22.39
N PHE A 53 -20.53 15.72 22.38
CA PHE A 53 -21.52 16.15 21.37
C PHE A 53 -20.91 16.96 20.22
N LEU A 54 -19.63 17.31 20.32
CA LEU A 54 -18.91 18.13 19.32
C LEU A 54 -18.23 17.27 18.23
N GLY A 55 -18.37 15.94 18.29
CA GLY A 55 -17.69 14.98 17.41
C GLY A 55 -18.62 13.94 16.76
N ASN A 56 -19.91 14.27 16.62
CA ASN A 56 -20.97 13.31 16.28
C ASN A 56 -20.93 12.84 14.82
N THR A 57 -20.01 13.39 14.03
CA THR A 57 -19.87 13.07 12.63
C THR A 57 -18.39 13.06 12.29
N CYS A 58 -18.01 12.12 11.43
CA CYS A 58 -16.70 12.17 10.79
C CYS A 58 -16.63 13.39 9.86
N PRO A 59 -15.46 14.03 9.73
CA PRO A 59 -15.30 15.11 8.76
C PRO A 59 -15.49 14.61 7.33
N ASP A 60 -15.77 15.54 6.41
CA ASP A 60 -16.01 15.23 5.01
C ASP A 60 -14.84 14.48 4.38
N GLY A 61 -15.17 13.43 3.62
CA GLY A 61 -14.18 12.52 3.02
C GLY A 61 -13.65 11.44 3.95
N CYS A 62 -14.20 11.31 5.16
CA CYS A 62 -13.83 10.27 6.12
C CYS A 62 -15.01 9.35 6.44
N ALA A 63 -14.74 8.05 6.55
CA ALA A 63 -15.74 7.05 6.91
C ALA A 63 -15.68 6.72 8.41
N MET A 64 -16.84 6.55 9.04
CA MET A 64 -16.93 6.04 10.40
C MET A 64 -16.67 4.54 10.40
N VAL A 65 -15.75 4.09 11.25
CA VAL A 65 -15.33 2.69 11.37
C VAL A 65 -15.73 2.10 12.73
N ALA A 66 -15.75 2.90 13.78
CA ALA A 66 -16.17 2.46 15.11
C ALA A 66 -16.74 3.63 15.95
N GLU A 67 -17.44 3.29 17.01
CA GLU A 67 -17.91 4.23 18.03
C GLU A 67 -17.57 3.70 19.42
N SER A 68 -17.21 4.60 20.35
CA SER A 68 -16.88 4.23 21.73
C SER A 68 -17.12 5.39 22.67
N ASN A 69 -17.65 5.11 23.86
CA ASN A 69 -17.78 6.09 24.93
C ASN A 69 -16.43 6.55 25.52
N LYS A 70 -15.33 5.83 25.24
CA LYS A 70 -13.98 6.16 25.75
C LYS A 70 -13.01 6.50 24.62
N GLY A 71 -13.06 5.73 23.52
CA GLY A 71 -12.15 5.85 22.38
C GLY A 71 -10.69 5.80 22.80
N ASP A 72 -9.98 6.90 22.57
CA ASP A 72 -8.55 7.11 22.80
C ASP A 72 -8.18 7.60 24.20
N GLY A 73 -9.14 7.83 25.11
CA GLY A 73 -8.78 8.39 26.42
C GLY A 73 -9.94 8.59 27.37
N MET A 74 -10.30 9.86 27.60
CA MET A 74 -11.31 10.24 28.58
C MET A 74 -12.72 9.84 28.14
N THR A 75 -13.48 9.27 29.07
CA THR A 75 -14.87 8.84 28.85
C THR A 75 -15.80 10.02 28.64
N CYS A 76 -16.68 9.92 27.65
CA CYS A 76 -17.79 10.82 27.40
C CYS A 76 -18.89 10.60 28.44
N TRP A 77 -19.32 11.66 29.12
CA TRP A 77 -20.49 11.63 30.01
C TRP A 77 -21.79 11.52 29.21
N PHE A 78 -21.80 12.11 28.02
CA PHE A 78 -22.92 12.07 27.10
C PHE A 78 -22.41 11.82 25.67
N SER A 79 -23.17 11.05 24.89
CA SER A 79 -22.82 10.63 23.51
C SER A 79 -21.55 9.73 23.43
N GLN A 80 -21.06 9.46 22.23
CA GLN A 80 -19.93 8.57 21.94
C GLN A 80 -18.90 9.25 21.04
N LYS A 81 -17.62 8.88 21.20
CA LYS A 81 -16.56 9.20 20.25
C LYS A 81 -16.69 8.36 18.99
N LYS A 82 -16.24 8.89 17.87
CA LYS A 82 -16.26 8.21 16.56
C LYS A 82 -14.86 7.98 16.05
N TYR A 83 -14.54 6.76 15.67
CA TYR A 83 -13.30 6.42 14.99
C TYR A 83 -13.52 6.60 13.49
N CYS A 84 -12.84 7.57 12.89
CA CYS A 84 -13.00 7.91 11.49
C CYS A 84 -11.69 7.68 10.74
N CYS A 85 -11.77 7.04 9.58
CA CYS A 85 -10.66 6.82 8.67
C CYS A 85 -10.84 7.65 7.41
N CYS A 86 -9.85 8.49 7.12
CA CYS A 86 -9.81 9.34 5.94
C CYS A 86 -8.85 8.76 4.92
N ILE A 87 -9.18 8.83 3.63
CA ILE A 87 -8.22 8.52 2.57
C ILE A 87 -7.29 9.71 2.47
N SER A 88 -6.04 9.54 2.89
CA SER A 88 -5.02 10.55 2.72
C SER A 88 -4.45 10.37 1.32
N PHE A 89 -4.88 11.21 0.39
CA PHE A 89 -4.12 11.37 -0.85
C PHE A 89 -2.80 12.02 -0.45
N GLY A 90 -1.76 11.18 -0.35
CA GLY A 90 -0.39 11.60 -0.05
C GLY A 90 -0.03 12.79 -0.93
N ARG A 91 0.30 13.89 -0.25
CA ARG A 91 0.62 15.18 -0.85
C ARG A 91 2.05 15.17 -1.38
#